data_AF-A0A6U2H7Y6-F1
#
_entry.id   AF-A0A6U2H7Y6-F1
#
_cell.length_a   1.000
_cell.length_b   1.000
_cell.length_c   1.000
_cell.angle_alpha   90.00
_cell.angle_beta   90.00
_cell.angle_gamma   90.00
#
_symmetry.space_group_name_H-M   'P 1'
#
loop_
_entity.id
_entity.type
_entity.pdbx_description
1 polymer ?
#
loop_
_entity_poly.entity_id
_entity_poly.type
_entity_poly.pdbx_seq_one_letter_code
_entity_poly.pdbx_strand_id
1 'polypeptide(L)'
;GGRLRLNASQQEQYLERIAEQRRGMWRAYQETVESVIERHPGVFPPHLYTEEAWQWGFSIVVSRAWRIEPPKALAHVYKTMSVLVPLADMFNHRHQAAVLGREEGRFVISASANVSQGDEVFISYGNEKCNEELFSNYGFTLEEIRC
;
A
#
# COMPACT_ATOMS: atom_id res chain seq x y z
N GLY A 1 -16.97 -24.00 -13.70
CA GLY A 1 -17.84 -22.87 -14.10
C GLY A 1 -16.96 -21.78 -14.69
N GLY A 2 -17.32 -21.24 -15.86
CA GLY A 2 -16.40 -20.54 -16.77
C GLY A 2 -15.69 -19.29 -16.23
N ARG A 3 -14.42 -19.13 -16.63
CA ARG A 3 -13.65 -17.88 -16.53
C ARG A 3 -14.31 -16.83 -17.43
N LEU A 4 -15.09 -15.92 -16.85
CA LEU A 4 -15.47 -14.69 -17.54
C LEU A 4 -14.24 -13.78 -17.59
N ARG A 5 -13.70 -13.56 -18.79
CA ARG A 5 -12.62 -12.61 -19.02
C ARG A 5 -13.20 -11.19 -18.97
N LEU A 6 -12.45 -10.23 -18.43
CA LEU A 6 -12.76 -8.81 -18.58
C LEU A 6 -13.01 -8.52 -20.07
N ASN A 7 -14.04 -7.73 -20.36
CA ASN A 7 -14.25 -7.26 -21.73
C ASN A 7 -13.19 -6.20 -22.11
N ALA A 8 -13.08 -5.88 -23.39
CA ALA A 8 -12.05 -4.96 -23.89
C ALA A 8 -12.14 -3.57 -23.24
N SER A 9 -13.35 -3.06 -23.00
CA SER A 9 -13.56 -1.76 -22.36
C SER A 9 -13.09 -1.75 -20.90
N GLN A 10 -13.34 -2.83 -20.15
CA GLN A 10 -12.85 -2.98 -18.77
C GLN A 10 -11.32 -3.06 -18.72
N GLN A 11 -10.71 -3.78 -19.66
CA GLN A 11 -9.24 -3.85 -19.76
C GLN A 11 -8.61 -2.49 -20.05
N GLU A 12 -9.20 -1.71 -20.96
CA GLU A 12 -8.74 -0.38 -21.31
C GLU A 12 -8.85 0.59 -20.12
N GLN A 13 -10.00 0.60 -19.43
CA GLN A 13 -10.20 1.40 -18.22
C GLN A 13 -9.17 1.07 -17.13
N TYR A 14 -8.87 -0.22 -16.95
CA TYR A 14 -7.88 -0.67 -15.97
C TYR A 14 -6.45 -0.21 -16.32
N LEU A 15 -6.06 -0.36 -17.59
CA LEU A 15 -4.75 0.10 -18.08
C LEU A 15 -4.61 1.61 -17.94
N GLU A 16 -5.66 2.38 -18.25
CA GLU A 16 -5.64 3.84 -18.10
C GLU A 16 -5.48 4.24 -16.62
N ARG A 17 -6.12 3.51 -15.70
CA ARG A 17 -5.96 3.76 -14.25
C ARG A 17 -4.51 3.52 -13.79
N ILE A 18 -3.88 2.43 -14.25
CA ILE A 18 -2.45 2.16 -13.95
C ILE A 18 -1.57 3.25 -14.56
N ALA A 19 -1.85 3.66 -15.80
CA ALA A 19 -1.09 4.71 -16.47
C ALA A 19 -1.19 6.04 -15.72
N GLU A 20 -2.38 6.42 -15.28
CA GLU A 20 -2.59 7.64 -14.49
C GLU A 20 -1.88 7.59 -13.14
N GLN A 21 -1.92 6.45 -12.44
CA GLN A 21 -1.15 6.26 -11.21
C GLN A 21 0.36 6.45 -11.43
N ARG A 22 0.91 5.88 -12.52
CA ARG A 22 2.34 6.05 -12.88
C ARG A 22 2.67 7.50 -13.21
N ARG A 23 1.83 8.18 -13.99
CA ARG A 23 2.01 9.63 -14.30
C ARG A 23 1.93 10.49 -13.04
N GLY A 24 1.03 10.17 -12.12
CA GLY A 24 0.93 10.82 -10.81
C GLY A 24 2.20 10.65 -9.98
N MET A 25 2.69 9.42 -9.85
CA MET A 25 3.94 9.12 -9.15
C MET A 25 5.14 9.85 -9.76
N TRP A 26 5.23 9.90 -11.10
CA TRP A 26 6.28 10.63 -11.80
C TRP A 26 6.24 12.13 -11.53
N ARG A 27 5.05 12.76 -11.60
CA ARG A 27 4.89 14.18 -11.26
C ARG A 27 5.34 14.46 -9.82
N ALA A 28 4.91 13.63 -8.87
CA ALA A 28 5.29 13.78 -7.47
C ALA A 28 6.81 13.65 -7.26
N TYR A 29 7.48 12.75 -7.98
CA TYR A 29 8.93 12.65 -7.98
C TYR A 29 9.59 13.95 -8.46
N GLN A 30 9.20 14.43 -9.65
CA GLN A 30 9.75 15.66 -10.24
C GLN A 30 9.57 16.87 -9.31
N GLU A 31 8.36 17.06 -8.80
CA GLU A 31 8.04 18.15 -7.87
C GLU A 31 8.86 18.04 -6.57
N THR A 32 9.07 16.83 -6.04
CA THR A 32 9.85 16.63 -4.82
C THR A 32 11.34 16.87 -5.04
N VAL A 33 11.86 16.47 -6.20
CA VAL A 33 13.26 16.72 -6.59
C VAL A 33 13.52 18.22 -6.63
N GLU A 34 12.71 18.97 -7.38
CA GLU A 34 12.87 20.43 -7.55
C GLU A 34 12.62 21.20 -6.25
N SER A 35 11.59 20.82 -5.48
CA SER A 35 11.16 21.61 -4.31
C SER A 35 11.90 21.29 -3.02
N VAL A 36 12.45 20.08 -2.87
CA VAL A 36 13.07 19.60 -1.63
C VAL A 36 14.50 19.14 -1.85
N ILE A 37 14.73 18.19 -2.75
CA ILE A 37 16.02 17.50 -2.85
C ILE A 37 17.12 18.47 -3.34
N GLU A 38 16.85 19.18 -4.43
CA GLU A 38 17.81 20.13 -5.02
C GLU A 38 18.06 21.36 -4.13
N ARG A 39 17.07 21.75 -3.32
CA ARG A 39 17.20 22.89 -2.39
C ARG A 39 17.96 22.55 -1.11
N HIS A 40 18.02 21.26 -0.76
CA HIS A 40 18.61 20.79 0.49
C HIS A 40 19.57 19.61 0.27
N PRO A 41 20.60 19.73 -0.61
CA PRO A 41 21.45 18.61 -1.00
C PRO A 41 22.32 18.05 0.13
N GLY A 42 22.55 18.83 1.20
CA GLY A 42 23.25 18.36 2.40
C GLY A 42 22.42 17.43 3.29
N VAL A 43 21.08 17.48 3.17
CA VAL A 43 20.15 16.59 3.88
C VAL A 43 19.66 15.47 2.97
N PHE A 44 19.43 15.78 1.69
CA PHE A 44 18.96 14.86 0.67
C PHE A 44 19.99 14.74 -0.47
N PRO A 45 21.01 13.87 -0.36
CA PRO A 45 22.02 13.74 -1.39
C PRO A 45 21.39 13.27 -2.72
N PRO A 46 21.43 14.05 -3.82
CA PRO A 46 20.64 13.76 -5.02
C PRO A 46 20.87 12.37 -5.62
N HIS A 47 22.10 11.84 -5.51
CA HIS A 47 22.46 10.51 -6.02
C HIS A 47 21.74 9.34 -5.32
N LEU A 48 21.16 9.56 -4.13
CA LEU A 48 20.36 8.56 -3.41
C LEU A 48 18.86 8.64 -3.74
N TYR A 49 18.41 9.74 -4.33
CA TYR A 49 17.01 10.00 -4.67
C TYR A 49 16.79 9.93 -6.18
N THR A 50 17.21 8.82 -6.78
CA THR A 50 16.96 8.53 -8.19
C THR A 50 15.50 8.18 -8.44
N GLU A 51 15.07 8.18 -9.69
CA GLU A 51 13.74 7.71 -10.08
C GLU A 51 13.51 6.26 -9.61
N GLU A 52 14.50 5.38 -9.76
CA GLU A 52 14.40 3.99 -9.32
C GLU A 52 14.22 3.88 -7.80
N ALA A 53 15.00 4.64 -7.03
CA ALA A 53 14.86 4.68 -5.57
C ALA A 53 13.48 5.22 -5.15
N TRP A 54 12.96 6.21 -5.87
CA TRP A 54 11.62 6.74 -5.66
C TRP A 54 10.54 5.69 -5.96
N GLN A 55 10.61 5.01 -7.10
CA GLN A 55 9.67 3.95 -7.48
C GLN A 55 9.69 2.83 -6.44
N TRP A 56 10.89 2.42 -5.99
CA TRP A 56 11.04 1.44 -4.93
C TRP A 56 10.39 1.91 -3.63
N GLY A 57 10.73 3.12 -3.15
CA GLY A 57 10.18 3.67 -1.90
C GLY A 57 8.67 3.83 -1.94
N PHE A 58 8.13 4.32 -3.05
CA PHE A 58 6.69 4.42 -3.28
C PHE A 58 6.02 3.05 -3.24
N SER A 59 6.61 2.04 -3.89
CA SER A 59 6.09 0.67 -3.88
C SER A 59 6.03 0.08 -2.48
N ILE A 60 7.03 0.36 -1.63
CA ILE A 60 7.04 -0.03 -0.22
C ILE A 60 5.89 0.65 0.53
N VAL A 61 5.72 1.97 0.40
CA VAL A 61 4.64 2.68 1.10
C VAL A 61 3.26 2.19 0.67
N VAL A 62 3.03 1.97 -0.62
CA VAL A 62 1.73 1.52 -1.13
C VAL A 62 1.41 0.09 -0.68
N SER A 63 2.40 -0.80 -0.66
CA SER A 63 2.17 -2.22 -0.37
C SER A 63 2.25 -2.58 1.11
N ARG A 64 2.93 -1.77 1.96
CA ARG A 64 3.28 -2.14 3.34
C ARG A 64 2.83 -1.14 4.41
N ALA A 65 2.34 0.04 4.05
CA ALA A 65 1.92 1.02 5.06
C ALA A 65 0.46 0.84 5.50
N TRP A 66 0.18 1.17 6.76
CA TRP A 66 -1.18 1.31 7.27
C TRP A 66 -1.60 2.76 7.26
N ARG A 67 -2.88 2.97 6.92
CA ARG A 67 -3.54 4.24 7.15
C ARG A 67 -4.01 4.31 8.60
N ILE A 68 -3.55 5.31 9.32
CA ILE A 68 -3.97 5.59 10.69
C ILE A 68 -4.54 7.00 10.79
N GLU A 69 -5.32 7.22 11.84
CA GLU A 69 -5.64 8.57 12.27
C GLU A 69 -4.37 9.27 12.77
N PRO A 70 -4.16 10.54 12.40
CA PRO A 70 -3.03 11.32 12.85
C PRO A 70 -3.07 11.52 14.37
N PRO A 71 -1.91 11.66 15.04
CA PRO A 71 -1.86 12.14 16.41
C PRO A 71 -2.61 13.47 16.55
N LYS A 72 -3.24 13.74 17.70
CA LYS A 72 -4.02 14.98 17.94
C LYS A 72 -3.26 16.25 17.55
N ALA A 73 -1.96 16.29 17.82
CA ALA A 73 -1.10 17.42 17.48
C ALA A 73 -1.03 17.71 15.97
N LEU A 74 -1.22 16.70 15.11
CA LEU A 74 -1.13 16.80 13.65
C LEU A 74 -2.48 16.72 12.95
N ALA A 75 -3.57 16.48 13.69
CA ALA A 75 -4.91 16.29 13.14
C ALA A 75 -5.50 17.54 12.45
N HIS A 76 -4.94 18.72 12.71
CA HIS A 76 -5.33 19.96 12.03
C HIS A 76 -4.66 20.13 10.66
N VAL A 77 -3.59 19.37 10.38
CA VAL A 77 -2.85 19.40 9.11
C VAL A 77 -3.23 18.22 8.24
N TYR A 78 -3.25 17.02 8.83
CA TYR A 78 -3.51 15.78 8.13
C TYR A 78 -4.84 15.19 8.56
N LYS A 79 -5.57 14.59 7.61
CA LYS A 79 -6.78 13.80 7.90
C LYS A 79 -6.44 12.33 8.19
N THR A 80 -5.42 11.83 7.51
CA THR A 80 -4.90 10.46 7.64
C THR A 80 -3.39 10.49 7.51
N MET A 81 -2.72 9.49 8.09
CA MET A 81 -1.28 9.28 7.94
C MET A 81 -1.00 7.84 7.51
N SER A 82 0.04 7.65 6.71
CA SER A 82 0.58 6.34 6.38
C SER A 82 1.77 6.03 7.28
N VAL A 83 1.80 4.84 7.87
CA VAL A 83 2.89 4.39 8.74
C VAL A 83 3.39 3.01 8.35
N LEU A 84 4.71 2.82 8.36
CA LEU A 84 5.34 1.52 8.27
C LEU A 84 5.52 0.97 9.68
N VAL A 85 5.02 -0.24 9.92
CA VAL A 85 5.09 -0.91 11.23
C VAL A 85 5.94 -2.17 11.04
N PRO A 86 7.20 -2.17 11.51
CA PRO A 86 8.06 -3.34 11.39
C PRO A 86 7.41 -4.59 11.96
N LEU A 87 7.68 -5.74 11.34
CA LEU A 87 7.09 -7.07 11.64
C LEU A 87 5.61 -7.20 11.25
N ALA A 88 4.79 -6.17 11.47
CA ALA A 88 3.39 -6.19 11.07
C ALA A 88 3.22 -6.28 9.54
N ASP A 89 4.21 -5.83 8.76
CA ASP A 89 4.21 -5.83 7.29
C ASP A 89 4.75 -7.11 6.67
N MET A 90 5.06 -8.11 7.50
CA MET A 90 5.46 -9.43 7.06
C MET A 90 4.27 -10.37 6.82
N PHE A 91 3.10 -10.07 7.40
CA PHE A 91 1.92 -10.93 7.29
C PHE A 91 1.25 -10.78 5.94
N ASN A 92 1.01 -11.88 5.25
CA ASN A 92 0.35 -11.89 3.95
C ASN A 92 -1.16 -11.67 4.06
N HIS A 93 -1.77 -11.29 2.92
CA HIS A 93 -3.20 -11.06 2.83
C HIS A 93 -4.01 -12.35 2.81
N ARG A 94 -5.08 -12.40 3.62
CA ARG A 94 -6.22 -13.28 3.40
C ARG A 94 -7.51 -12.52 3.66
N HIS A 95 -8.51 -12.77 2.84
CA HIS A 95 -9.85 -12.19 3.00
C HIS A 95 -10.45 -12.62 4.36
N GLN A 96 -11.09 -11.71 5.08
CA GLN A 96 -11.69 -11.95 6.40
C GLN A 96 -10.71 -12.43 7.49
N ALA A 97 -9.42 -12.19 7.33
CA ALA A 97 -8.42 -12.47 8.36
C ALA A 97 -8.31 -11.36 9.43
N ALA A 98 -7.37 -11.55 10.36
CA ALA A 98 -7.08 -10.60 11.44
C ALA A 98 -6.81 -9.18 10.91
N VAL A 99 -7.14 -8.17 11.70
CA VAL A 99 -6.89 -6.76 11.37
C VAL A 99 -5.94 -6.17 12.40
N LEU A 100 -5.07 -5.26 11.96
CA LEU A 100 -4.22 -4.49 12.84
C LEU A 100 -5.06 -3.57 13.74
N GLY A 101 -5.05 -3.82 15.04
CA GLY A 101 -5.59 -2.93 16.07
C GLY A 101 -4.53 -1.96 16.59
N ARG A 102 -5.00 -0.96 17.34
CA ARG A 102 -4.15 -0.02 18.07
C ARG A 102 -4.61 0.07 19.51
N GLU A 103 -3.70 -0.17 20.43
CA GLU A 103 -3.97 -0.16 21.87
C GLU A 103 -2.86 0.62 22.58
N GLU A 104 -3.21 1.69 23.30
CA GLU A 104 -2.27 2.43 24.17
C GLU A 104 -0.92 2.79 23.51
N GLY A 105 -0.94 3.24 22.25
CA GLY A 105 0.27 3.61 21.53
C GLY A 105 1.06 2.43 20.92
N ARG A 106 0.53 1.21 21.02
CA ARG A 106 1.07 0.00 20.39
C ARG A 106 0.19 -0.44 19.23
N PHE A 107 0.82 -1.11 18.26
CA PHE A 107 0.13 -1.85 17.21
C PHE A 107 -0.05 -3.29 17.67
N VAL A 108 -1.26 -3.83 17.53
CA VAL A 108 -1.63 -5.16 18.01
C VAL A 108 -2.26 -5.95 16.86
N ILE A 109 -1.73 -7.13 16.57
CA ILE A 109 -2.35 -8.09 15.64
C ILE A 109 -2.88 -9.23 16.49
N SER A 110 -4.19 -9.40 16.50
CA SER A 110 -4.87 -10.48 17.21
C SER A 110 -5.39 -11.48 16.20
N ALA A 111 -5.04 -12.76 16.37
CA ALA A 111 -5.56 -13.82 15.51
C ALA A 111 -7.09 -13.88 15.57
N SER A 112 -7.73 -13.94 14.41
CA SER A 112 -9.20 -14.04 14.31
C SER A 112 -9.71 -15.48 14.36
N ALA A 113 -8.81 -16.47 14.37
CA ALA A 113 -9.10 -17.89 14.43
C ALA A 113 -7.92 -18.63 15.09
N ASN A 114 -8.13 -19.90 15.44
CA ASN A 114 -7.06 -20.77 15.92
C ASN A 114 -5.98 -20.93 14.84
N VAL A 115 -4.71 -20.86 15.26
CA VAL A 115 -3.53 -21.04 14.40
C VAL A 115 -2.75 -22.22 14.95
N SER A 116 -2.50 -23.23 14.12
CA SER A 116 -1.73 -24.41 14.51
C SER A 116 -0.24 -24.16 14.32
N GLN A 117 0.59 -24.96 14.99
CA GLN A 117 2.03 -24.91 14.77
C GLN A 117 2.36 -25.21 13.30
N GLY A 118 3.09 -24.31 12.66
CA GLY A 118 3.47 -24.41 11.25
C GLY A 118 2.50 -23.72 10.28
N ASP A 119 1.33 -23.28 10.75
CA ASP A 119 0.42 -22.50 9.93
C ASP A 119 0.97 -21.09 9.68
N GLU A 120 0.76 -20.59 8.46
CA GLU A 120 0.98 -19.18 8.16
C GLU A 120 -0.11 -18.32 8.81
N VAL A 121 0.29 -17.20 9.41
CA VAL A 121 -0.62 -16.20 9.96
C VAL A 121 -0.89 -15.15 8.90
N PHE A 122 -2.17 -14.84 8.69
CA PHE A 122 -2.62 -13.86 7.70
C PHE A 122 -3.33 -12.68 8.35
N ILE A 123 -3.26 -11.53 7.67
CA ILE A 123 -4.07 -10.35 7.99
C ILE A 123 -4.94 -9.93 6.79
N SER A 124 -5.95 -9.10 7.03
CA SER A 124 -6.69 -8.45 5.95
C SER A 124 -6.09 -7.09 5.62
N TYR A 125 -5.81 -6.85 4.33
CA TYR A 125 -5.40 -5.55 3.81
C TYR A 125 -6.63 -4.64 3.53
N GLY A 126 -7.83 -5.14 3.79
CA GLY A 126 -9.12 -4.54 3.47
C GLY A 126 -10.03 -5.60 2.84
N ASN A 127 -11.17 -5.86 3.46
CA ASN A 127 -12.08 -6.91 3.01
C ASN A 127 -12.84 -6.48 1.74
N GLU A 128 -12.94 -5.19 1.49
CA GLU A 128 -13.60 -4.60 0.32
C GLU A 128 -12.75 -4.63 -0.96
N LYS A 129 -11.46 -4.97 -0.87
CA LYS A 129 -10.53 -4.87 -2.00
C LYS A 129 -10.77 -5.96 -3.03
N CYS A 130 -10.90 -5.55 -4.29
CA CYS A 130 -11.02 -6.47 -5.41
C CYS A 130 -9.67 -6.67 -6.14
N ASN A 131 -9.61 -7.62 -7.07
CA ASN A 131 -8.36 -8.03 -7.74
C ASN A 131 -7.63 -6.90 -8.48
N GLU A 132 -8.36 -5.91 -8.99
CA GLU A 132 -7.75 -4.75 -9.62
C GLU A 132 -6.94 -3.92 -8.60
N GLU A 133 -7.45 -3.75 -7.38
CA GLU A 133 -6.74 -3.03 -6.31
C GLU A 133 -5.60 -3.88 -5.74
N LEU A 134 -5.83 -5.19 -5.58
CA LEU A 134 -4.81 -6.12 -5.09
C LEU A 134 -3.60 -6.16 -6.02
N PHE A 135 -3.83 -6.20 -7.33
CA PHE A 135 -2.74 -6.22 -8.29
C PHE A 135 -2.01 -4.89 -8.35
N SER A 136 -2.74 -3.77 -8.46
CA SER A 136 -2.13 -2.44 -8.57
C SER A 136 -1.31 -2.05 -7.33
N ASN A 137 -1.76 -2.41 -6.13
CA ASN A 137 -1.12 -1.98 -4.88
C ASN A 137 -0.17 -3.02 -4.27
N TYR A 138 -0.40 -4.31 -4.50
CA TYR A 138 0.32 -5.40 -3.82
C TYR A 138 0.92 -6.45 -4.76
N GLY A 139 0.62 -6.40 -6.07
CA GLY A 139 1.24 -7.27 -7.07
C GLY A 139 0.70 -8.71 -7.13
N PHE A 140 -0.48 -8.98 -6.57
CA PHE A 140 -1.12 -10.30 -6.64
C PHE A 140 -2.63 -10.22 -6.90
N THR A 141 -3.25 -11.36 -7.23
CA THR A 141 -4.70 -11.53 -7.34
C THR A 141 -5.14 -12.79 -6.58
N LEU A 142 -6.42 -12.85 -6.21
CA LEU A 142 -7.05 -14.02 -5.58
C LEU A 142 -8.09 -14.62 -6.54
N GLU A 143 -8.19 -15.95 -6.60
CA GLU A 143 -9.08 -16.62 -7.55
C GLU A 143 -10.57 -16.33 -7.31
N GLU A 144 -10.95 -16.18 -6.03
CA GLU A 144 -12.34 -16.06 -5.61
C GLU A 144 -12.83 -14.60 -5.53
N ILE A 145 -11.92 -13.63 -5.47
CA ILE A 145 -12.27 -12.21 -5.38
C ILE A 145 -12.39 -11.62 -6.78
N ARG A 146 -13.49 -10.91 -7.03
CA ARG A 146 -13.74 -10.23 -8.30
C ARG A 146 -14.08 -8.77 -8.07
N CYS A 147 -13.78 -7.97 -9.09
CA CYS A 147 -14.46 -6.72 -9.36
C CYS A 147 -15.63 -7.08 -10.31
#